data_AF-M9MEK5-F1
#
_entry.id   AF-M9MEK5-F1
#
_cell.length_a   1.000
_cell.length_b   1.000
_cell.length_c   1.000
_cell.angle_alpha   90.00
_cell.angle_beta   90.00
_cell.angle_gamma   90.00
#
_symmetry.space_group_name_H-M   'P 1'
#
loop_
_entity.id
_entity.type
_entity.pdbx_description
1 polymer ?
#
loop_
_entity_poly.entity_id
_entity_poly.type
_entity_poly.pdbx_seq_one_letter_code
_entity_poly.pdbx_strand_id
1 'polypeptide(L)'
;MAPRKALRAAIEAVASSPTLRRSSRRSASSASTTVQQSPKENPTPNATTSSVRQRPPPTKRQKVESEPDAPSPQVAPSSQARRRVKAEPPAPPIKQEPETDEVKPAPAIKRRRTKKEVDEAETFPPRPPPFSAAVSGGAGAPRGLYIGAHISSAGGVENAPLNALRIGANAFSCFVRPKMQWASTPIADTSAELFKQRVLDHSFMPAPAKSSALDSAPPDGFVVPHGCYLVNLANPDEAKRDKSFEAFMDDLRRCELLGIRLFNFHPGSMTAASVADAPVEERVNGVRPAKAEACATVASYINRAHALTRSVTILVENMAGSKNDTLLGSSLSDLACILSHVKDRSRVGVCIDTCHAFAAGYDLTTPQAYADFAAEIDRTLGWKCVKAMHLNDSKFGLGCRRDRHENIGRGCIGIGGFWNIVNDPRCADIPLILETPALGAASAAYAAKEATVKMHQVWSFQIQALHALRGTEWGKWKEAEEWLAKADQVIIQAAAAHAVKKRSSNQPTKARKKAHDAEESELSEEE
;
A
#
# COMPACT_ATOMS: atom_id res chain seq x y z
N MET A 1 8.25 -17.88 -22.39
CA MET A 1 8.95 -18.60 -21.29
C MET A 1 9.59 -17.68 -20.25
N ALA A 2 9.84 -16.39 -20.53
CA ALA A 2 10.43 -15.43 -19.58
C ALA A 2 9.63 -15.14 -18.27
N PRO A 3 8.28 -15.10 -18.24
CA PRO A 3 7.53 -14.70 -17.03
C PRO A 3 7.66 -15.70 -15.87
N ARG A 4 7.82 -17.00 -16.17
CA ARG A 4 7.97 -18.05 -15.16
C ARG A 4 9.35 -18.03 -14.48
N LYS A 5 10.38 -17.57 -15.18
CA LYS A 5 11.74 -17.47 -14.62
C LYS A 5 11.84 -16.27 -13.68
N ALA A 6 11.16 -15.18 -13.99
CA ALA A 6 11.04 -14.00 -13.11
C ALA A 6 10.23 -14.29 -11.84
N LEU A 7 9.10 -14.99 -11.94
CA LEU A 7 8.30 -15.42 -10.78
C LEU A 7 9.11 -16.31 -9.83
N ARG A 8 9.88 -17.26 -10.36
CA ARG A 8 10.75 -18.13 -9.58
C ARG A 8 11.90 -17.37 -8.91
N ALA A 9 12.51 -16.40 -9.60
CA ALA A 9 13.56 -15.56 -9.04
C ALA A 9 13.03 -14.63 -7.92
N ALA A 10 11.81 -14.10 -8.06
CA ALA A 10 11.16 -13.31 -7.02
C ALA A 10 10.89 -14.12 -5.73
N ILE A 11 10.54 -15.40 -5.88
CA ILE A 11 10.32 -16.32 -4.76
C ILE A 11 11.63 -16.66 -4.05
N GLU A 12 12.72 -16.86 -4.80
CA GLU A 12 14.05 -17.20 -4.25
C GLU A 12 14.75 -15.99 -3.58
N ALA A 13 14.52 -14.76 -4.06
CA ALA A 13 15.07 -13.53 -3.48
C ALA A 13 14.50 -13.20 -2.09
N VAL A 14 13.22 -13.48 -1.84
CA VAL A 14 12.58 -13.29 -0.52
C VAL A 14 13.02 -14.36 0.49
N ALA A 15 13.48 -15.51 0.02
CA ALA A 15 13.92 -16.62 0.85
C ALA A 15 15.34 -16.45 1.43
N SER A 16 16.15 -15.53 0.90
CA SER A 16 17.61 -15.50 1.16
C SER A 16 18.16 -14.24 1.84
N SER A 17 17.36 -13.22 2.18
CA SER A 17 17.89 -12.04 2.90
C SER A 17 18.18 -12.34 4.39
N PRO A 18 19.42 -12.17 4.86
CA PRO A 18 19.75 -12.27 6.28
C PRO A 18 19.34 -10.97 7.01
N THR A 19 18.43 -11.09 7.99
CA THR A 19 18.15 -10.02 8.95
C THR A 19 19.35 -9.82 9.87
N LEU A 20 19.91 -8.62 9.89
CA LEU A 20 20.99 -8.22 10.80
C LEU A 20 20.58 -8.41 12.27
N ARG A 21 21.51 -9.01 13.02
CA ARG A 21 21.42 -9.31 14.46
C ARG A 21 21.26 -8.03 15.29
N ARG A 22 20.31 -8.08 16.22
CA ARG A 22 20.05 -7.09 17.26
C ARG A 22 21.10 -7.22 18.37
N SER A 23 21.97 -6.22 18.56
CA SER A 23 22.85 -6.15 19.74
C SER A 23 22.20 -5.31 20.84
N SER A 24 22.24 -5.84 22.06
CA SER A 24 21.76 -5.24 23.30
C SER A 24 22.76 -4.21 23.85
N ARG A 25 22.26 -3.07 24.37
CA ARG A 25 22.49 -2.59 25.75
C ARG A 25 21.91 -1.19 26.02
N ARG A 26 21.14 -1.15 27.12
CA ARG A 26 21.10 -0.14 28.21
C ARG A 26 20.96 1.35 27.87
N SER A 27 19.73 1.82 28.08
CA SER A 27 19.31 2.98 28.90
C SER A 27 20.39 3.95 29.41
N ALA A 28 20.27 5.21 29.00
CA ALA A 28 20.47 6.39 29.85
C ALA A 28 19.63 7.56 29.30
N SER A 29 19.12 8.36 30.23
CA SER A 29 18.03 9.33 30.13
C SER A 29 18.41 10.67 29.48
N SER A 30 17.41 11.25 28.80
CA SER A 30 17.07 12.68 28.64
C SER A 30 18.12 13.75 29.03
N ALA A 31 18.42 14.67 28.12
CA ALA A 31 17.70 15.95 27.99
C ALA A 31 18.36 16.90 26.98
N SER A 32 17.50 17.52 26.17
CA SER A 32 17.54 18.85 25.54
C SER A 32 18.83 19.68 25.60
N THR A 33 19.33 20.12 24.43
CA THR A 33 20.01 21.40 24.30
C THR A 33 19.77 21.98 22.90
N THR A 34 18.93 23.02 22.82
CA THR A 34 18.93 23.99 21.72
C THR A 34 19.87 25.13 22.11
N VAL A 35 20.76 25.48 21.17
CA VAL A 35 21.80 26.51 21.29
C VAL A 35 21.22 27.92 21.17
N GLN A 36 21.89 28.82 21.89
CA GLN A 36 21.69 30.24 22.13
C GLN A 36 21.71 31.14 20.88
N GLN A 37 21.00 32.26 20.97
CA GLN A 37 21.45 33.56 20.45
C GLN A 37 21.26 34.66 21.52
N SER A 38 22.14 35.65 21.44
CA SER A 38 22.67 36.54 22.49
C SER A 38 21.80 37.75 22.90
N PRO A 39 22.13 38.48 23.99
CA PRO A 39 21.26 39.46 24.67
C PRO A 39 21.71 40.94 24.56
N LYS A 40 20.76 41.87 24.79
CA LYS A 40 20.86 43.28 25.25
C LYS A 40 19.45 43.66 25.74
N GLU A 41 19.12 44.33 26.84
CA GLU A 41 19.71 45.21 27.84
C GLU A 41 18.80 45.13 29.09
N ASN A 42 19.31 45.41 30.31
CA ASN A 42 18.51 45.63 31.53
C ASN A 42 18.84 47.04 32.07
N PRO A 43 17.97 47.62 32.93
CA PRO A 43 18.48 47.83 34.30
C PRO A 43 17.43 47.74 35.43
N THR A 44 17.98 47.70 36.66
CA THR A 44 17.44 48.03 38.01
C THR A 44 17.26 46.83 39.00
N PRO A 45 17.40 47.04 40.33
CA PRO A 45 18.67 46.80 41.05
C PRO A 45 18.53 46.04 42.40
N ASN A 46 19.63 46.02 43.17
CA ASN A 46 19.82 45.71 44.61
C ASN A 46 20.09 44.23 44.96
N ALA A 47 21.37 43.93 45.26
CA ALA A 47 21.99 43.82 46.61
C ALA A 47 21.80 42.39 47.16
N THR A 48 22.82 41.62 47.53
CA THR A 48 23.76 41.85 48.64
C THR A 48 24.87 40.76 48.60
N THR A 49 26.14 41.13 48.85
CA THR A 49 27.24 40.39 49.57
C THR A 49 27.43 38.86 49.38
N SER A 50 28.59 38.26 49.07
CA SER A 50 29.94 38.46 49.65
C SER A 50 30.99 37.48 49.04
N SER A 51 32.28 37.87 49.16
CA SER A 51 33.47 37.02 49.40
C SER A 51 34.19 36.21 48.27
N VAL A 52 35.09 36.90 47.56
CA VAL A 52 36.55 36.66 47.38
C VAL A 52 37.16 35.27 47.71
N ARG A 53 37.90 34.64 46.78
CA ARG A 53 39.39 34.48 46.79
C ARG A 53 39.95 33.81 45.51
N GLN A 54 41.23 34.08 45.23
CA GLN A 54 41.96 34.04 43.94
C GLN A 54 42.79 32.76 43.68
N ARG A 55 42.94 32.38 42.39
CA ARG A 55 44.11 31.91 41.54
C ARG A 55 45.27 31.04 42.13
N PRO A 56 46.18 30.41 41.33
CA PRO A 56 46.30 30.22 39.86
C PRO A 56 46.73 28.76 39.40
N PRO A 57 46.98 28.51 38.09
CA PRO A 57 47.37 27.19 37.53
C PRO A 57 48.83 27.13 36.99
N PRO A 58 49.35 25.94 36.62
CA PRO A 58 50.46 25.78 35.66
C PRO A 58 49.97 25.08 34.36
N THR A 59 50.09 25.62 33.14
CA THR A 59 51.23 25.72 32.17
C THR A 59 51.84 24.42 31.60
N LYS A 60 51.73 24.34 30.25
CA LYS A 60 52.77 24.00 29.24
C LYS A 60 53.10 22.50 29.05
N ARG A 61 53.40 21.94 27.85
CA ARG A 61 53.89 22.52 26.57
C ARG A 61 53.89 21.49 25.39
N GLN A 62 53.70 22.02 24.16
CA GLN A 62 54.36 21.77 22.84
C GLN A 62 54.44 20.33 22.25
N LYS A 63 54.01 20.01 21.01
CA LYS A 63 54.13 20.56 19.61
C LYS A 63 55.49 20.29 18.93
N VAL A 64 55.50 19.48 17.86
CA VAL A 64 56.28 19.55 16.58
C VAL A 64 55.57 18.57 15.59
N GLU A 65 54.97 18.90 14.43
CA GLU A 65 55.38 19.42 13.11
C GLU A 65 56.28 18.52 12.22
N SER A 66 55.77 18.19 11.00
CA SER A 66 56.39 18.27 9.64
C SER A 66 56.25 17.03 8.73
N GLU A 67 55.65 17.25 7.54
CA GLU A 67 55.67 16.45 6.28
C GLU A 67 57.05 16.58 5.54
N PRO A 68 57.38 15.95 4.35
CA PRO A 68 56.52 15.49 3.22
C PRO A 68 56.99 14.27 2.35
N ASP A 69 56.24 14.04 1.25
CA ASP A 69 56.58 13.47 -0.09
C ASP A 69 56.50 11.95 -0.43
N ALA A 70 55.93 11.70 -1.63
CA ALA A 70 55.79 10.45 -2.41
C ALA A 70 57.06 10.17 -3.29
N PRO A 71 57.29 9.06 -4.06
CA PRO A 71 56.36 8.23 -4.88
C PRO A 71 56.63 6.70 -4.96
N SER A 72 55.86 5.96 -5.79
CA SER A 72 55.94 4.49 -6.08
C SER A 72 57.23 4.04 -6.80
N PRO A 73 57.63 2.73 -6.78
CA PRO A 73 57.20 1.75 -7.80
C PRO A 73 57.15 0.25 -7.37
N GLN A 74 56.83 -0.61 -8.34
CA GLN A 74 56.55 -2.06 -8.35
C GLN A 74 57.71 -3.01 -7.96
N VAL A 75 57.38 -4.26 -7.55
CA VAL A 75 57.81 -5.59 -8.12
C VAL A 75 57.64 -6.73 -7.07
N ALA A 76 57.18 -7.90 -7.55
CA ALA A 76 56.86 -9.18 -6.87
C ALA A 76 58.13 -10.00 -6.44
N PRO A 77 58.13 -11.31 -6.00
CA PRO A 77 57.07 -12.34 -5.97
C PRO A 77 57.10 -13.41 -4.81
N SER A 78 56.28 -14.47 -5.00
CA SER A 78 56.22 -15.80 -4.34
C SER A 78 55.16 -15.94 -3.23
N SER A 79 54.40 -17.03 -3.08
CA SER A 79 54.59 -18.43 -3.50
C SER A 79 53.26 -19.17 -3.73
N GLN A 80 53.38 -20.35 -4.33
CA GLN A 80 52.36 -21.17 -4.99
C GLN A 80 51.43 -21.96 -4.06
N ALA A 81 50.20 -22.22 -4.52
CA ALA A 81 49.52 -23.49 -4.28
C ALA A 81 48.62 -23.85 -5.48
N ARG A 82 48.93 -24.99 -6.12
CA ARG A 82 48.27 -25.53 -7.31
C ARG A 82 46.95 -26.23 -6.95
N ARG A 83 45.92 -26.11 -7.82
CA ARG A 83 44.93 -27.17 -8.02
C ARG A 83 44.41 -27.20 -9.46
N ARG A 84 44.38 -28.42 -10.01
CA ARG A 84 44.15 -28.86 -11.41
C ARG A 84 42.89 -28.29 -12.09
N VAL A 85 43.05 -27.87 -13.35
CA VAL A 85 41.97 -27.75 -14.35
C VAL A 85 42.02 -28.98 -15.27
N LYS A 86 40.86 -29.57 -15.56
CA LYS A 86 40.68 -30.73 -16.44
C LYS A 86 40.34 -30.24 -17.85
N ALA A 87 41.15 -30.62 -18.84
CA ALA A 87 40.98 -30.25 -20.24
C ALA A 87 39.85 -31.04 -20.91
N GLU A 88 39.14 -30.38 -21.83
CA GLU A 88 38.05 -30.91 -22.66
C GLU A 88 38.60 -31.24 -24.07
N PRO A 89 38.21 -32.36 -24.71
CA PRO A 89 38.75 -32.76 -26.02
C PRO A 89 38.05 -32.07 -27.20
N PRO A 90 38.72 -31.96 -28.38
CA PRO A 90 38.26 -31.14 -29.50
C PRO A 90 37.16 -31.81 -30.34
N ALA A 91 36.31 -30.97 -30.97
CA ALA A 91 35.22 -31.38 -31.85
C ALA A 91 35.71 -31.90 -33.22
N PRO A 92 35.01 -32.88 -33.85
CA PRO A 92 35.36 -33.41 -35.17
C PRO A 92 34.83 -32.53 -36.33
N PRO A 93 35.41 -32.66 -37.54
CA PRO A 93 35.23 -31.71 -38.64
C PRO A 93 33.91 -31.88 -39.43
N ILE A 94 33.47 -30.75 -39.97
CA ILE A 94 32.25 -30.57 -40.78
C ILE A 94 32.44 -31.23 -42.16
N LYS A 95 31.51 -32.11 -42.54
CA LYS A 95 31.28 -32.55 -43.93
C LYS A 95 30.02 -31.86 -44.46
N GLN A 96 30.14 -31.18 -45.59
CA GLN A 96 29.03 -30.69 -46.41
C GLN A 96 28.66 -31.75 -47.44
N GLU A 97 27.37 -32.01 -47.63
CA GLU A 97 26.68 -32.51 -48.84
C GLU A 97 25.15 -32.36 -48.66
N PRO A 98 24.32 -32.36 -49.73
CA PRO A 98 23.38 -31.27 -50.05
C PRO A 98 21.92 -31.42 -49.56
N GLU A 99 21.17 -30.33 -49.71
CA GLU A 99 19.73 -30.14 -49.47
C GLU A 99 18.82 -31.16 -50.16
N THR A 100 17.78 -31.63 -49.44
CA THR A 100 16.39 -31.73 -49.93
C THR A 100 15.39 -31.90 -48.77
N ASP A 101 14.28 -31.15 -48.87
CA ASP A 101 12.89 -31.42 -48.47
C ASP A 101 12.35 -31.21 -47.03
N GLU A 102 11.37 -30.30 -47.00
CA GLU A 102 10.16 -30.20 -46.17
C GLU A 102 10.23 -30.49 -44.65
N VAL A 103 10.27 -29.42 -43.85
CA VAL A 103 10.00 -29.50 -42.41
C VAL A 103 8.52 -29.23 -42.13
N LYS A 104 7.74 -30.29 -41.91
CA LYS A 104 6.45 -30.22 -41.19
C LYS A 104 6.69 -29.87 -39.72
N PRO A 105 5.86 -29.01 -39.09
CA PRO A 105 6.05 -28.64 -37.69
C PRO A 105 5.77 -29.84 -36.77
N ALA A 106 6.76 -30.22 -35.95
CA ALA A 106 6.61 -31.26 -34.95
C ALA A 106 5.61 -30.85 -33.85
N PRO A 107 4.79 -31.77 -33.33
CA PRO A 107 3.80 -31.47 -32.30
C PRO A 107 4.50 -31.07 -31.00
N ALA A 108 4.06 -29.96 -30.40
CA ALA A 108 4.60 -29.46 -29.14
C ALA A 108 4.44 -30.50 -28.03
N ILE A 109 5.56 -31.04 -27.55
CA ILE A 109 5.61 -31.95 -26.39
C ILE A 109 5.16 -31.17 -25.15
N LYS A 110 3.93 -31.44 -24.68
CA LYS A 110 3.41 -30.89 -23.41
C LYS A 110 4.22 -31.50 -22.26
N ARG A 111 5.16 -30.73 -21.71
CA ARG A 111 5.93 -31.11 -20.51
C ARG A 111 4.96 -31.32 -19.33
N ARG A 112 4.95 -32.51 -18.74
CA ARG A 112 4.20 -32.84 -17.52
C ARG A 112 4.75 -32.00 -16.36
N ARG A 113 3.87 -31.27 -15.67
CA ARG A 113 4.24 -30.41 -14.53
C ARG A 113 4.68 -31.27 -13.35
N THR A 114 5.66 -30.79 -12.61
CA THR A 114 6.09 -31.43 -11.36
C THR A 114 5.04 -31.22 -10.26
N LYS A 115 4.99 -32.10 -9.24
CA LYS A 115 4.06 -31.95 -8.10
C LYS A 115 4.18 -30.57 -7.43
N LYS A 116 5.42 -30.08 -7.25
CA LYS A 116 5.71 -28.74 -6.72
C LYS A 116 5.12 -27.61 -7.57
N GLU A 117 5.18 -27.71 -8.90
CA GLU A 117 4.60 -26.72 -9.81
C GLU A 117 3.06 -26.77 -9.83
N VAL A 118 2.45 -27.91 -9.51
CA VAL A 118 1.00 -28.05 -9.37
C VAL A 118 0.56 -27.43 -8.04
N ASP A 119 1.21 -27.80 -6.93
CA ASP A 119 0.93 -27.25 -5.60
C ASP A 119 1.06 -25.72 -5.59
N GLU A 120 2.10 -25.17 -6.24
CA GLU A 120 2.30 -23.72 -6.36
C GLU A 120 1.22 -23.03 -7.22
N ALA A 121 0.79 -23.65 -8.31
CA ALA A 121 -0.26 -23.11 -9.18
C ALA A 121 -1.67 -23.20 -8.55
N GLU A 122 -1.92 -24.19 -7.70
CA GLU A 122 -3.14 -24.26 -6.89
C GLU A 122 -3.13 -23.21 -5.78
N THR A 123 -1.95 -22.95 -5.21
CA THR A 123 -1.75 -21.97 -4.15
C THR A 123 -1.82 -20.53 -4.66
N PHE A 124 -1.21 -20.28 -5.81
CA PHE A 124 -1.15 -18.98 -6.50
C PHE A 124 -1.48 -19.21 -7.97
N PRO A 125 -2.77 -19.13 -8.35
CA PRO A 125 -3.17 -19.27 -9.73
C PRO A 125 -2.48 -18.21 -10.60
N PRO A 126 -2.19 -18.53 -11.87
CA PRO A 126 -1.53 -17.58 -12.76
C PRO A 126 -2.37 -16.31 -12.90
N ARG A 127 -1.68 -15.18 -13.04
CA ARG A 127 -2.30 -13.88 -13.36
C ARG A 127 -3.29 -14.03 -14.52
N PRO A 128 -4.56 -13.65 -14.35
CA PRO A 128 -5.49 -13.56 -15.45
C PRO A 128 -4.92 -12.61 -16.51
N PRO A 129 -4.99 -12.95 -17.81
CA PRO A 129 -4.56 -12.01 -18.83
C PRO A 129 -5.39 -10.72 -18.69
N PRO A 130 -4.80 -9.51 -18.86
CA PRO A 130 -5.60 -8.30 -19.00
C PRO A 130 -6.53 -8.52 -20.19
N PHE A 131 -7.83 -8.63 -19.91
CA PHE A 131 -8.81 -8.95 -20.93
C PHE A 131 -8.92 -7.79 -21.91
N SER A 132 -8.80 -8.11 -23.19
CA SER A 132 -9.05 -7.21 -24.30
C SER A 132 -10.50 -7.40 -24.71
N ALA A 133 -11.40 -6.48 -24.35
CA ALA A 133 -12.76 -6.51 -24.88
C ALA A 133 -12.70 -6.47 -26.42
N ALA A 134 -13.15 -7.55 -27.07
CA ALA A 134 -13.55 -7.45 -28.46
C ALA A 134 -14.77 -6.53 -28.47
N VAL A 135 -14.58 -5.28 -28.89
CA VAL A 135 -15.68 -4.36 -29.12
C VAL A 135 -16.47 -4.96 -30.28
N SER A 136 -17.64 -5.54 -30.00
CA SER A 136 -18.62 -5.82 -31.03
C SER A 136 -19.12 -4.48 -31.58
N GLY A 137 -18.49 -4.02 -32.67
CA GLY A 137 -19.02 -2.94 -33.52
C GLY A 137 -18.46 -1.53 -33.35
N GLY A 138 -17.24 -1.33 -32.83
CA GLY A 138 -16.62 0.00 -32.78
C GLY A 138 -15.10 -0.04 -32.80
N ALA A 139 -14.47 0.84 -33.59
CA ALA A 139 -13.02 0.95 -33.81
C ALA A 139 -12.23 1.46 -32.57
N GLY A 140 -12.49 0.89 -31.39
CA GLY A 140 -11.77 1.19 -30.14
C GLY A 140 -10.78 0.08 -29.80
N ALA A 141 -9.58 0.45 -29.34
CA ALA A 141 -8.63 -0.49 -28.78
C ALA A 141 -9.27 -1.26 -27.60
N PRO A 142 -8.86 -2.52 -27.36
CA PRO A 142 -9.45 -3.31 -26.29
C PRO A 142 -9.19 -2.71 -24.90
N ARG A 143 -10.24 -2.53 -24.10
CA ARG A 143 -10.14 -1.96 -22.75
C ARG A 143 -9.95 -3.03 -21.66
N GLY A 144 -8.94 -2.84 -20.83
CA GLY A 144 -8.50 -3.80 -19.81
C GLY A 144 -9.23 -3.66 -18.48
N LEU A 145 -9.37 -4.77 -17.74
CA LEU A 145 -9.76 -4.75 -16.33
C LEU A 145 -8.49 -4.88 -15.49
N TYR A 146 -8.23 -3.91 -14.62
CA TYR A 146 -7.00 -3.82 -13.84
C TYR A 146 -7.30 -3.98 -12.36
N ILE A 147 -7.20 -5.21 -11.85
CA ILE A 147 -7.51 -5.58 -10.48
C ILE A 147 -6.23 -5.86 -9.70
N GLY A 148 -6.22 -5.39 -8.46
CA GLY A 148 -5.16 -5.69 -7.51
C GLY A 148 -5.63 -5.66 -6.08
N ALA A 149 -4.67 -5.54 -5.17
CA ALA A 149 -4.91 -5.33 -3.76
C ALA A 149 -3.95 -4.26 -3.21
N HIS A 150 -4.27 -3.72 -2.04
CA HIS A 150 -3.34 -2.92 -1.27
C HIS A 150 -2.29 -3.85 -0.63
N ILE A 151 -1.14 -3.97 -1.29
CA ILE A 151 -0.07 -4.89 -0.90
C ILE A 151 1.00 -4.22 -0.03
N SER A 152 1.77 -5.06 0.66
CA SER A 152 2.85 -4.59 1.54
C SER A 152 4.07 -4.14 0.73
N SER A 153 4.64 -3.00 1.12
CA SER A 153 5.95 -2.47 0.72
C SER A 153 7.03 -2.73 1.79
N ALA A 154 6.76 -3.60 2.77
CA ALA A 154 7.71 -3.90 3.84
C ALA A 154 9.02 -4.50 3.31
N GLY A 155 10.13 -4.08 3.91
CA GLY A 155 11.48 -4.47 3.47
C GLY A 155 11.97 -3.76 2.21
N GLY A 156 11.21 -2.79 1.67
CA GLY A 156 11.57 -2.00 0.50
C GLY A 156 10.39 -1.84 -0.46
N VAL A 157 10.21 -0.63 -1.01
CA VAL A 157 9.11 -0.32 -1.94
C VAL A 157 9.20 -1.15 -3.22
N GLU A 158 10.39 -1.51 -3.66
CA GLU A 158 10.65 -2.39 -4.79
C GLU A 158 9.97 -3.76 -4.66
N ASN A 159 9.68 -4.23 -3.44
CA ASN A 159 9.01 -5.51 -3.22
C ASN A 159 7.50 -5.45 -3.54
N ALA A 160 6.92 -4.26 -3.58
CA ALA A 160 5.49 -4.07 -3.81
C ALA A 160 5.01 -4.66 -5.16
N PRO A 161 5.65 -4.35 -6.31
CA PRO A 161 5.33 -4.99 -7.59
C PRO A 161 5.41 -6.53 -7.57
N LEU A 162 6.39 -7.11 -6.86
CA LEU A 162 6.54 -8.56 -6.77
C LEU A 162 5.42 -9.20 -5.94
N ASN A 163 5.01 -8.53 -4.86
CA ASN A 163 3.88 -8.97 -4.05
C ASN A 163 2.56 -8.89 -4.84
N ALA A 164 2.36 -7.85 -5.64
CA ALA A 164 1.21 -7.73 -6.55
C ALA A 164 1.17 -8.86 -7.59
N LEU A 165 2.31 -9.16 -8.23
CA LEU A 165 2.39 -10.27 -9.18
C LEU A 165 2.05 -11.61 -8.56
N ARG A 166 2.50 -11.85 -7.32
CA ARG A 166 2.28 -13.10 -6.62
C ARG A 166 0.80 -13.41 -6.41
N ILE A 167 -0.04 -12.39 -6.24
CA ILE A 167 -1.49 -12.56 -6.10
C ILE A 167 -2.22 -12.59 -7.45
N GLY A 168 -1.49 -12.51 -8.56
CA GLY A 168 -2.08 -12.48 -9.90
C GLY A 168 -2.60 -11.10 -10.30
N ALA A 169 -2.20 -10.02 -9.62
CA ALA A 169 -2.69 -8.68 -9.89
C ALA A 169 -2.07 -8.04 -11.15
N ASN A 170 -2.83 -7.13 -11.75
CA ASN A 170 -2.41 -6.23 -12.83
C ASN A 170 -2.60 -4.74 -12.50
N ALA A 171 -3.13 -4.42 -11.33
CA ALA A 171 -3.00 -3.14 -10.63
C ALA A 171 -2.49 -3.40 -9.20
N PHE A 172 -2.09 -2.37 -8.46
CA PHE A 172 -1.95 -2.49 -7.00
C PHE A 172 -1.96 -1.13 -6.31
N SER A 173 -2.20 -1.17 -5.00
CA SER A 173 -1.90 -0.07 -4.08
C SER A 173 -0.82 -0.49 -3.09
N CYS A 174 -0.16 0.49 -2.49
CA CYS A 174 0.75 0.30 -1.37
C CYS A 174 0.90 1.62 -0.63
N PHE A 175 1.41 1.57 0.61
CA PHE A 175 1.95 2.78 1.22
C PHE A 175 3.38 3.02 0.74
N VAL A 176 3.70 4.25 0.32
CA VAL A 176 5.08 4.68 -0.02
C VAL A 176 5.88 5.11 1.22
N ARG A 177 5.23 5.11 2.39
CA ARG A 177 5.82 5.36 3.72
C ARG A 177 5.00 4.70 4.84
N PRO A 178 5.47 4.61 6.09
CA PRO A 178 4.68 4.02 7.17
C PRO A 178 3.33 4.73 7.41
N LYS A 179 2.25 3.96 7.44
CA LYS A 179 0.86 4.49 7.44
C LYS A 179 0.41 5.23 8.72
N MET A 180 1.15 5.09 9.82
CA MET A 180 0.84 5.67 11.13
C MET A 180 2.00 6.48 11.72
N GLN A 181 2.93 6.98 10.91
CA GLN A 181 4.07 7.77 11.39
C GLN A 181 4.23 9.04 10.56
N TRP A 182 4.65 10.13 11.21
CA TRP A 182 4.94 11.40 10.54
C TRP A 182 6.28 11.37 9.82
N ALA A 183 7.32 10.88 10.50
CA ALA A 183 8.65 10.74 9.93
C ALA A 183 8.77 9.46 9.11
N SER A 184 9.58 9.51 8.06
CA SER A 184 9.79 8.37 7.16
C SER A 184 11.21 8.39 6.59
N THR A 185 11.88 7.25 6.60
CA THR A 185 13.22 7.13 5.99
C THR A 185 13.14 7.46 4.50
N PRO A 186 14.12 8.18 3.93
CA PRO A 186 14.20 8.38 2.48
C PRO A 186 14.23 7.05 1.72
N ILE A 187 13.62 7.03 0.54
CA ILE A 187 13.72 5.87 -0.36
C ILE A 187 15.11 5.93 -1.01
N ALA A 188 15.87 4.84 -0.94
CA ALA A 188 17.16 4.75 -1.61
C ALA A 188 16.98 4.76 -3.13
N ASP A 189 17.89 5.43 -3.85
CA ASP A 189 17.82 5.53 -5.32
C ASP A 189 17.79 4.16 -6.00
N THR A 190 18.53 3.19 -5.46
CA THR A 190 18.54 1.80 -5.94
C THR A 190 17.17 1.13 -5.78
N SER A 191 16.48 1.34 -4.66
CA SER A 191 15.12 0.84 -4.43
C SER A 191 14.11 1.53 -5.35
N ALA A 192 14.25 2.84 -5.59
CA ALA A 192 13.39 3.56 -6.52
C ALA A 192 13.57 3.08 -7.97
N GLU A 193 14.81 2.82 -8.40
CA GLU A 193 15.11 2.29 -9.73
C GLU A 193 14.56 0.87 -9.91
N LEU A 194 14.77 -0.02 -8.93
CA LEU A 194 14.21 -1.36 -8.95
C LEU A 194 12.68 -1.35 -8.98
N PHE A 195 12.05 -0.43 -8.25
CA PHE A 195 10.60 -0.26 -8.31
C PHE A 195 10.13 0.10 -9.72
N LYS A 196 10.70 1.15 -10.32
CA LYS A 196 10.35 1.61 -11.67
C LYS A 196 10.55 0.49 -12.71
N GLN A 197 11.69 -0.20 -12.64
CA GLN A 197 11.98 -1.33 -13.53
C GLN A 197 10.93 -2.42 -13.40
N ARG A 198 10.59 -2.86 -12.17
CA ARG A 198 9.59 -3.91 -11.94
C ARG A 198 8.19 -3.49 -12.39
N VAL A 199 7.82 -2.22 -12.21
CA VAL A 199 6.55 -1.67 -12.69
C VAL A 199 6.45 -1.77 -14.22
N LEU A 200 7.54 -1.45 -14.93
CA LEU A 200 7.62 -1.56 -16.39
C LEU A 200 7.64 -3.02 -16.87
N ASP A 201 8.53 -3.86 -16.31
CA ASP A 201 8.72 -5.27 -16.69
C ASP A 201 7.45 -6.11 -16.52
N HIS A 202 6.55 -5.66 -15.65
CA HIS A 202 5.33 -6.37 -15.29
C HIS A 202 4.04 -5.68 -15.74
N SER A 203 4.17 -4.64 -16.56
CA SER A 203 3.04 -3.95 -17.20
C SER A 203 2.02 -3.39 -16.20
N PHE A 204 2.52 -2.82 -15.09
CA PHE A 204 1.71 -2.00 -14.17
C PHE A 204 1.61 -0.53 -14.62
N MET A 205 2.32 -0.18 -15.69
CA MET A 205 2.14 1.04 -16.46
C MET A 205 1.87 0.65 -17.91
N PRO A 206 1.04 1.40 -18.65
CA PRO A 206 0.92 1.23 -20.09
C PRO A 206 2.28 1.41 -20.76
N ALA A 207 2.54 0.63 -21.80
CA ALA A 207 3.70 0.86 -22.63
C ALA A 207 3.62 2.30 -23.20
N PRO A 208 4.72 3.07 -23.21
CA PRO A 208 4.70 4.40 -23.82
C PRO A 208 4.21 4.27 -25.26
N ALA A 209 3.18 5.06 -25.61
CA ALA A 209 2.58 5.03 -26.94
C ALA A 209 3.66 5.30 -27.99
N LYS A 210 3.84 4.36 -28.92
CA LYS A 210 4.76 4.51 -30.06
C LYS A 210 4.12 5.36 -31.18
N SER A 211 3.63 6.57 -30.94
CA SER A 211 3.46 7.59 -31.99
C SER A 211 2.90 8.92 -31.49
N SER A 212 3.50 9.98 -32.02
CA SER A 212 3.05 11.37 -32.18
C SER A 212 2.50 12.13 -30.97
N ALA A 213 3.30 13.14 -30.62
CA ALA A 213 3.12 14.33 -29.78
C ALA A 213 1.81 15.14 -29.91
N LEU A 214 0.64 14.53 -30.09
CA LEU A 214 -0.63 15.25 -30.13
C LEU A 214 -1.60 14.65 -29.10
N ASP A 215 -1.74 15.37 -27.97
CA ASP A 215 -2.90 15.35 -27.06
C ASP A 215 -3.06 14.32 -25.93
N SER A 216 -2.02 13.89 -25.20
CA SER A 216 -2.29 13.35 -23.85
C SER A 216 -1.06 13.28 -22.94
N ALA A 217 -1.26 13.66 -21.67
CA ALA A 217 -0.34 13.32 -20.59
C ALA A 217 -0.04 11.80 -20.61
N PRO A 218 1.16 11.36 -20.16
CA PRO A 218 1.46 9.93 -20.03
C PRO A 218 0.36 9.27 -19.22
N PRO A 219 -0.14 8.07 -19.60
CA PRO A 219 -1.28 7.49 -18.94
C PRO A 219 -0.98 7.25 -17.44
N ASP A 220 -2.00 7.48 -16.62
CA ASP A 220 -1.96 7.49 -15.14
C ASP A 220 -1.42 6.18 -14.52
N GLY A 221 -1.36 5.08 -15.27
CA GLY A 221 -0.87 3.80 -14.77
C GLY A 221 -1.89 3.04 -13.92
N PHE A 222 -1.44 1.91 -13.35
CA PHE A 222 -2.28 1.03 -12.53
C PHE A 222 -1.72 0.86 -11.10
N VAL A 223 -0.92 1.84 -10.65
CA VAL A 223 -0.37 1.91 -9.30
C VAL A 223 -0.96 3.12 -8.61
N VAL A 224 -1.71 2.90 -7.53
CA VAL A 224 -2.42 3.96 -6.79
C VAL A 224 -2.11 3.87 -5.30
N PRO A 225 -0.97 4.41 -4.83
CA PRO A 225 -0.65 4.44 -3.42
C PRO A 225 -1.70 5.18 -2.61
N HIS A 226 -1.90 4.71 -1.38
CA HIS A 226 -2.76 5.36 -0.40
C HIS A 226 -1.92 6.27 0.50
N GLY A 227 -2.39 7.49 0.75
CA GLY A 227 -1.80 8.41 1.70
C GLY A 227 -1.89 7.91 3.13
N CYS A 228 -0.98 8.31 4.01
CA CYS A 228 -1.02 7.83 5.39
C CYS A 228 -2.22 8.40 6.16
N TYR A 229 -2.81 7.58 7.01
CA TYR A 229 -4.06 7.86 7.72
C TYR A 229 -3.98 9.01 8.73
N LEU A 230 -2.80 9.55 9.00
CA LEU A 230 -2.62 10.73 9.85
C LEU A 230 -2.92 12.04 9.12
N VAL A 231 -2.89 12.04 7.79
CA VAL A 231 -3.16 13.23 6.97
C VAL A 231 -4.63 13.62 7.11
N ASN A 232 -4.87 14.85 7.57
CA ASN A 232 -6.20 15.46 7.61
C ASN A 232 -6.11 16.91 7.11
N LEU A 233 -6.34 17.12 5.81
CA LEU A 233 -6.30 18.46 5.20
C LEU A 233 -7.57 19.29 5.52
N ALA A 234 -8.64 18.64 5.98
CA ALA A 234 -9.87 19.28 6.46
C ALA A 234 -9.84 19.63 7.96
N ASN A 235 -8.74 19.40 8.66
CA ASN A 235 -8.65 19.66 10.10
C ASN A 235 -8.93 21.15 10.39
N PRO A 236 -9.76 21.52 11.39
CA PRO A 236 -10.02 22.94 11.68
C PRO A 236 -8.78 23.69 12.22
N ASP A 237 -7.82 22.97 12.80
CA ASP A 237 -6.58 23.52 13.34
C ASP A 237 -5.50 23.64 12.25
N GLU A 238 -5.04 24.87 12.00
CA GLU A 238 -4.06 25.19 10.96
C GLU A 238 -2.71 24.49 11.15
N ALA A 239 -2.18 24.45 12.37
CA ALA A 239 -0.90 23.80 12.65
C ALA A 239 -0.98 22.28 12.38
N LYS A 240 -2.13 21.66 12.69
CA LYS A 240 -2.37 20.25 12.34
C LYS A 240 -2.54 20.05 10.84
N ARG A 241 -3.13 21.00 10.12
CA ARG A 241 -3.20 20.97 8.65
C ARG A 241 -1.82 21.09 8.03
N ASP A 242 -0.98 22.01 8.48
CA ASP A 242 0.38 22.17 7.97
C ASP A 242 1.22 20.91 8.16
N LYS A 243 1.15 20.29 9.34
CA LYS A 243 1.78 18.98 9.58
C LYS A 243 1.25 17.89 8.66
N SER A 244 -0.06 17.87 8.42
CA SER A 244 -0.69 16.95 7.46
C SER A 244 -0.19 17.22 6.03
N PHE A 245 -0.04 18.48 5.66
CA PHE A 245 0.43 18.91 4.35
C PHE A 245 1.91 18.54 4.12
N GLU A 246 2.78 18.66 5.12
CA GLU A 246 4.17 18.20 5.03
C GLU A 246 4.23 16.70 4.71
N ALA A 247 3.43 15.90 5.40
CA ALA A 247 3.37 14.46 5.20
C ALA A 247 2.74 14.10 3.84
N PHE A 248 1.69 14.82 3.42
CA PHE A 248 1.09 14.72 2.10
C PHE A 248 2.08 15.07 0.98
N MET A 249 2.90 16.11 1.16
CA MET A 249 3.94 16.49 0.22
C MET A 249 5.08 15.46 0.14
N ASP A 250 5.46 14.83 1.27
CA ASP A 250 6.42 13.72 1.25
C ASP A 250 5.88 12.53 0.45
N ASP A 251 4.60 12.17 0.65
CA ASP A 251 3.93 11.12 -0.13
C ASP A 251 3.97 11.42 -1.64
N LEU A 252 3.62 12.64 -2.06
CA LEU A 252 3.62 13.02 -3.46
C LEU A 252 5.03 13.02 -4.07
N ARG A 253 6.04 13.54 -3.36
CA ARG A 253 7.44 13.52 -3.82
C ARG A 253 7.97 12.10 -3.98
N ARG A 254 7.60 11.19 -3.09
CA ARG A 254 7.91 9.76 -3.22
C ARG A 254 7.23 9.16 -4.43
N CYS A 255 5.97 9.51 -4.71
CA CYS A 255 5.30 9.09 -5.93
C CYS A 255 6.05 9.56 -7.18
N GLU A 256 6.49 10.82 -7.23
CA GLU A 256 7.29 11.34 -8.36
C GLU A 256 8.62 10.59 -8.52
N LEU A 257 9.35 10.37 -7.42
CA LEU A 257 10.59 9.61 -7.40
C LEU A 257 10.41 8.17 -7.94
N LEU A 258 9.29 7.55 -7.58
CA LEU A 258 8.94 6.19 -7.99
C LEU A 258 8.31 6.12 -9.39
N GLY A 259 8.10 7.26 -10.06
CA GLY A 259 7.43 7.32 -11.37
C GLY A 259 5.92 7.01 -11.31
N ILE A 260 5.32 7.04 -10.13
CA ILE A 260 3.88 6.84 -9.92
C ILE A 260 3.13 8.11 -10.34
N ARG A 261 1.93 7.96 -10.91
CA ARG A 261 1.11 9.08 -11.40
C ARG A 261 -0.22 9.24 -10.69
N LEU A 262 -0.74 8.23 -9.99
CA LEU A 262 -1.94 8.36 -9.16
C LEU A 262 -1.56 8.37 -7.69
N PHE A 263 -2.20 9.22 -6.89
CA PHE A 263 -2.06 9.20 -5.44
C PHE A 263 -3.41 9.40 -4.76
N ASN A 264 -3.83 8.44 -3.96
CA ASN A 264 -5.11 8.44 -3.28
C ASN A 264 -5.01 8.95 -1.85
N PHE A 265 -5.97 9.74 -1.39
CA PHE A 265 -6.07 10.13 0.02
C PHE A 265 -7.51 10.43 0.44
N HIS A 266 -7.76 10.34 1.75
CA HIS A 266 -9.01 10.78 2.36
C HIS A 266 -8.97 12.30 2.59
N PRO A 267 -10.00 13.07 2.20
CA PRO A 267 -10.01 14.53 2.33
C PRO A 267 -9.89 15.00 3.79
N GLY A 268 -10.47 14.23 4.72
CA GLY A 268 -10.25 14.37 6.15
C GLY A 268 -11.53 14.66 6.96
N SER A 269 -11.32 15.04 8.22
CA SER A 269 -12.39 15.35 9.18
C SER A 269 -12.32 16.80 9.63
N MET A 270 -13.48 17.44 9.67
CA MET A 270 -13.69 18.80 10.17
C MET A 270 -13.70 18.90 11.71
N THR A 271 -13.46 17.80 12.42
CA THR A 271 -13.29 17.81 13.88
C THR A 271 -11.82 17.76 14.26
N ALA A 272 -11.45 18.51 15.30
CA ALA A 272 -10.19 18.28 15.99
C ALA A 272 -10.14 16.83 16.51
N ALA A 273 -9.02 16.15 16.29
CA ALA A 273 -8.73 14.93 17.03
C ALA A 273 -8.71 15.30 18.53
N SER A 274 -9.52 14.57 19.32
CA SER A 274 -9.85 14.76 20.76
C SER A 274 -10.80 15.92 21.12
N VAL A 275 -12.10 15.63 21.14
CA VAL A 275 -13.09 16.25 22.04
C VAL A 275 -13.94 15.15 22.68
N ALA A 276 -13.29 14.09 23.16
CA ALA A 276 -13.95 13.03 23.93
C ALA A 276 -14.50 13.58 25.25
N ASP A 277 -13.87 14.63 25.79
CA ASP A 277 -14.13 15.17 27.13
C ASP A 277 -14.82 16.54 27.15
N ALA A 278 -15.12 17.15 26.00
CA ALA A 278 -15.87 18.42 25.97
C ALA A 278 -17.38 18.18 26.17
N PRO A 279 -18.10 19.05 26.89
CA PRO A 279 -19.56 19.03 26.95
C PRO A 279 -20.18 19.04 25.55
N VAL A 280 -21.35 18.41 25.39
CA VAL A 280 -22.05 18.27 24.09
C VAL A 280 -22.26 19.63 23.41
N GLU A 281 -22.47 20.67 24.20
CA GLU A 281 -22.68 22.06 23.76
C GLU A 281 -21.41 22.67 23.14
N GLU A 282 -20.21 22.38 23.67
CA GLU A 282 -18.93 22.80 23.06
C GLU A 282 -18.56 21.98 21.82
N ARG A 283 -19.00 20.71 21.72
CA ARG A 283 -18.85 19.91 20.48
C ARG A 283 -19.68 20.44 19.31
N VAL A 284 -20.69 21.25 19.63
CA VAL A 284 -21.56 21.94 18.67
C VAL A 284 -21.07 23.38 18.41
N ASN A 285 -20.47 24.03 19.41
CA ASN A 285 -20.07 25.44 19.36
C ASN A 285 -18.58 25.71 19.07
N GLY A 286 -17.71 24.69 19.08
CA GLY A 286 -16.40 24.81 18.45
C GLY A 286 -16.61 24.87 16.95
N VAL A 287 -16.54 26.08 16.37
CA VAL A 287 -16.85 26.42 14.97
C VAL A 287 -16.55 25.24 14.05
N ARG A 288 -17.58 24.45 13.70
CA ARG A 288 -17.46 23.47 12.64
C ARG A 288 -17.37 24.29 11.36
N PRO A 289 -16.26 24.24 10.60
CA PRO A 289 -16.23 24.87 9.30
C PRO A 289 -17.45 24.39 8.52
N ALA A 290 -18.13 25.31 7.84
CA ALA A 290 -19.16 24.89 6.91
C ALA A 290 -18.49 23.94 5.89
N LYS A 291 -19.14 22.84 5.49
CA LYS A 291 -18.56 21.88 4.54
C LYS A 291 -17.95 22.57 3.31
N ALA A 292 -18.58 23.63 2.81
CA ALA A 292 -18.07 24.45 1.72
C ALA A 292 -16.69 25.08 2.01
N GLU A 293 -16.48 25.62 3.22
CA GLU A 293 -15.18 26.17 3.64
C GLU A 293 -14.13 25.07 3.78
N ALA A 294 -14.50 23.91 4.34
CA ALA A 294 -13.60 22.76 4.43
C ALA A 294 -13.21 22.25 3.03
N CYS A 295 -14.15 22.19 2.08
CA CYS A 295 -13.89 21.86 0.69
C CYS A 295 -12.89 22.84 0.04
N ALA A 296 -13.13 24.15 0.20
CA ALA A 296 -12.21 25.17 -0.31
C ALA A 296 -10.82 25.07 0.34
N THR A 297 -10.76 24.75 1.63
CA THR A 297 -9.52 24.53 2.38
C THR A 297 -8.74 23.36 1.82
N VAL A 298 -9.36 22.17 1.71
CA VAL A 298 -8.71 20.97 1.12
C VAL A 298 -8.23 21.27 -0.29
N ALA A 299 -9.06 21.90 -1.12
CA ALA A 299 -8.68 22.30 -2.47
C ALA A 299 -7.51 23.28 -2.52
N SER A 300 -7.39 24.20 -1.55
CA SER A 300 -6.24 25.11 -1.46
C SER A 300 -4.92 24.37 -1.21
N TYR A 301 -4.92 23.32 -0.38
CA TYR A 301 -3.76 22.47 -0.17
C TYR A 301 -3.43 21.60 -1.38
N ILE A 302 -4.44 21.09 -2.10
CA ILE A 302 -4.24 20.41 -3.39
C ILE A 302 -3.59 21.36 -4.40
N ASN A 303 -4.09 22.60 -4.51
CA ASN A 303 -3.52 23.64 -5.38
C ASN A 303 -2.06 23.95 -5.02
N ARG A 304 -1.74 24.06 -3.73
CA ARG A 304 -0.38 24.25 -3.24
C ARG A 304 0.50 23.05 -3.60
N ALA A 305 -0.01 21.82 -3.46
CA ALA A 305 0.72 20.61 -3.85
C ALA A 305 0.98 20.54 -5.35
N HIS A 306 0.00 20.90 -6.20
CA HIS A 306 0.18 20.99 -7.65
C HIS A 306 1.24 22.02 -8.05
N ALA A 307 1.36 23.14 -7.32
CA ALA A 307 2.42 24.11 -7.57
C ALA A 307 3.84 23.60 -7.19
N LEU A 308 3.92 22.58 -6.32
CA LEU A 308 5.17 22.02 -5.77
C LEU A 308 5.54 20.65 -6.34
N THR A 309 4.71 20.10 -7.22
CA THR A 309 4.87 18.78 -7.86
C THR A 309 4.49 18.88 -9.34
N ARG A 310 4.84 17.90 -10.16
CA ARG A 310 4.70 18.01 -11.62
C ARG A 310 3.81 16.94 -12.24
N SER A 311 3.80 15.74 -11.70
CA SER A 311 3.36 14.56 -12.46
C SER A 311 2.27 13.72 -11.81
N VAL A 312 1.92 13.98 -10.55
CA VAL A 312 0.94 13.18 -9.82
C VAL A 312 -0.45 13.80 -9.97
N THR A 313 -1.41 12.96 -10.35
CA THR A 313 -2.85 13.16 -10.28
C THR A 313 -3.32 12.75 -8.87
N ILE A 314 -3.86 13.71 -8.13
CA ILE A 314 -4.34 13.52 -6.75
C ILE A 314 -5.79 13.02 -6.79
N LEU A 315 -6.06 11.90 -6.13
CA LEU A 315 -7.38 11.28 -6.04
C LEU A 315 -7.97 11.53 -4.66
N VAL A 316 -9.10 12.23 -4.62
CA VAL A 316 -9.89 12.42 -3.39
C VAL A 316 -10.83 11.23 -3.25
N GLU A 317 -10.66 10.43 -2.19
CA GLU A 317 -11.51 9.28 -1.94
C GLU A 317 -12.83 9.68 -1.25
N ASN A 318 -13.94 9.04 -1.62
CA ASN A 318 -15.15 9.13 -0.80
C ASN A 318 -14.94 8.42 0.55
N MET A 319 -15.64 8.87 1.59
CA MET A 319 -15.54 8.33 2.94
C MET A 319 -16.87 7.72 3.39
N ALA A 320 -16.85 6.79 4.34
CA ALA A 320 -18.07 6.16 4.90
C ALA A 320 -19.01 7.15 5.62
N GLY A 321 -18.57 8.38 5.88
CA GLY A 321 -19.28 9.36 6.70
C GLY A 321 -19.23 9.06 8.19
N SER A 322 -19.82 9.94 8.99
CA SER A 322 -19.90 9.79 10.45
C SER A 322 -21.29 10.19 10.94
N LYS A 323 -21.67 9.75 12.15
CA LYS A 323 -22.98 10.08 12.74
C LYS A 323 -23.23 11.60 12.82
N ASN A 324 -22.18 12.38 13.04
CA ASN A 324 -22.25 13.83 13.21
C ASN A 324 -21.87 14.59 11.93
N ASP A 325 -21.76 13.88 10.79
CA ASP A 325 -21.41 14.44 9.47
C ASP A 325 -20.12 15.28 9.45
N THR A 326 -19.13 14.82 10.20
CA THR A 326 -17.84 15.50 10.40
C THR A 326 -16.78 15.10 9.38
N LEU A 327 -16.99 13.99 8.66
CA LEU A 327 -16.09 13.53 7.60
C LEU A 327 -16.49 14.21 6.30
N LEU A 328 -15.51 14.77 5.61
CA LEU A 328 -15.69 15.32 4.27
C LEU A 328 -15.64 14.17 3.25
N GLY A 329 -16.39 14.28 2.15
CA GLY A 329 -16.40 13.25 1.10
C GLY A 329 -17.34 12.07 1.37
N SER A 330 -18.25 12.17 2.36
CA SER A 330 -19.32 11.18 2.54
C SER A 330 -20.39 11.27 1.46
N SER A 331 -20.60 12.47 0.90
CA SER A 331 -21.46 12.69 -0.26
C SER A 331 -20.64 12.95 -1.54
N LEU A 332 -21.17 12.56 -2.70
CA LEU A 332 -20.57 12.90 -3.99
C LEU A 332 -20.50 14.42 -4.21
N SER A 333 -21.43 15.18 -3.63
CA SER A 333 -21.42 16.65 -3.65
C SER A 333 -20.22 17.25 -2.91
N ASP A 334 -19.76 16.65 -1.81
CA ASP A 334 -18.56 17.09 -1.11
C ASP A 334 -17.32 16.94 -2.00
N LEU A 335 -17.20 15.80 -2.69
CA LEU A 335 -16.14 15.58 -3.67
C LEU A 335 -16.21 16.59 -4.83
N ALA A 336 -17.42 16.81 -5.38
CA ALA A 336 -17.62 17.78 -6.45
C ALA A 336 -17.25 19.19 -6.00
N CYS A 337 -17.56 19.56 -4.75
CA CYS A 337 -17.22 20.84 -4.16
C CYS A 337 -15.70 21.00 -3.97
N ILE A 338 -14.98 19.98 -3.46
CA ILE A 338 -13.51 20.03 -3.40
C ILE A 338 -12.94 20.22 -4.80
N LEU A 339 -13.35 19.37 -5.74
CA LEU A 339 -12.87 19.42 -7.11
C LEU A 339 -13.14 20.81 -7.68
N SER A 340 -14.33 21.40 -7.51
CA SER A 340 -14.74 22.72 -8.02
C SER A 340 -13.83 23.89 -7.59
N HIS A 341 -13.02 23.74 -6.55
CA HIS A 341 -12.05 24.74 -6.10
C HIS A 341 -10.59 24.44 -6.52
N VAL A 342 -10.31 23.27 -7.09
CA VAL A 342 -8.98 22.95 -7.64
C VAL A 342 -8.76 23.69 -8.94
N LYS A 343 -7.58 24.29 -9.13
CA LYS A 343 -7.21 25.08 -10.30
C LYS A 343 -6.82 24.20 -11.48
N ASP A 344 -5.92 23.25 -11.25
CA ASP A 344 -5.51 22.30 -12.28
C ASP A 344 -6.38 21.03 -12.23
N ARG A 345 -7.38 20.98 -13.11
CA ARG A 345 -8.32 19.85 -13.23
C ARG A 345 -7.73 18.64 -13.92
N SER A 346 -6.64 18.80 -14.66
CA SER A 346 -5.99 17.67 -15.33
C SER A 346 -5.28 16.74 -14.35
N ARG A 347 -4.97 17.25 -13.15
CA ARG A 347 -4.21 16.56 -12.10
C ARG A 347 -5.02 16.27 -10.83
N VAL A 348 -6.34 16.30 -10.90
CA VAL A 348 -7.20 15.86 -9.80
C VAL A 348 -8.29 14.92 -10.30
N GLY A 349 -8.64 13.93 -9.49
CA GLY A 349 -9.75 13.01 -9.72
C GLY A 349 -10.29 12.47 -8.41
N VAL A 350 -11.06 11.40 -8.50
CA VAL A 350 -11.62 10.69 -7.34
C VAL A 350 -11.28 9.21 -7.37
N CYS A 351 -11.14 8.63 -6.18
CA CYS A 351 -11.20 7.18 -5.98
C CYS A 351 -12.56 6.86 -5.35
N ILE A 352 -13.28 5.88 -5.90
CA ILE A 352 -14.53 5.42 -5.29
C ILE A 352 -14.28 4.13 -4.51
N ASP A 353 -14.39 4.19 -3.20
CA ASP A 353 -14.46 3.04 -2.32
C ASP A 353 -15.91 2.56 -2.17
N THR A 354 -16.14 1.28 -2.50
CA THR A 354 -17.47 0.68 -2.50
C THR A 354 -18.04 0.49 -1.10
N CYS A 355 -17.23 0.15 -0.09
CA CYS A 355 -17.68 0.04 1.29
C CYS A 355 -18.05 1.42 1.83
N HIS A 356 -17.25 2.43 1.52
CA HIS A 356 -17.53 3.81 1.92
C HIS A 356 -18.81 4.34 1.28
N ALA A 357 -19.00 4.13 -0.02
CA ALA A 357 -20.20 4.55 -0.73
C ALA A 357 -21.45 3.89 -0.13
N PHE A 358 -21.39 2.58 0.07
CA PHE A 358 -22.46 1.82 0.70
C PHE A 358 -22.75 2.27 2.14
N ALA A 359 -21.72 2.47 2.95
CA ALA A 359 -21.87 2.97 4.31
C ALA A 359 -22.41 4.40 4.37
N ALA A 360 -22.17 5.22 3.34
CA ALA A 360 -22.70 6.57 3.20
C ALA A 360 -24.16 6.61 2.70
N GLY A 361 -24.67 5.50 2.13
CA GLY A 361 -26.05 5.35 1.69
C GLY A 361 -26.24 5.14 0.19
N TYR A 362 -25.17 4.95 -0.57
CA TYR A 362 -25.23 4.63 -2.00
C TYR A 362 -25.32 3.12 -2.21
N ASP A 363 -26.47 2.65 -2.71
CA ASP A 363 -26.68 1.22 -2.95
C ASP A 363 -26.04 0.75 -4.26
N LEU A 364 -25.34 -0.38 -4.19
CA LEU A 364 -24.59 -1.01 -5.28
C LEU A 364 -25.06 -2.44 -5.53
N THR A 365 -26.00 -2.96 -4.73
CA THR A 365 -26.26 -4.40 -4.54
C THR A 365 -27.00 -5.06 -5.70
N THR A 366 -27.74 -4.29 -6.50
CA THR A 366 -28.53 -4.76 -7.65
C THR A 366 -28.18 -3.97 -8.91
N PRO A 367 -28.49 -4.47 -10.12
CA PRO A 367 -28.19 -3.74 -11.35
C PRO A 367 -28.85 -2.36 -11.39
N GLN A 368 -30.10 -2.25 -10.92
CA GLN A 368 -30.82 -0.97 -10.88
C GLN A 368 -30.18 0.00 -9.88
N ALA A 369 -29.91 -0.46 -8.64
CA ALA A 369 -29.27 0.38 -7.63
C ALA A 369 -27.90 0.89 -8.09
N TYR A 370 -27.08 0.02 -8.68
CA TYR A 370 -25.80 0.41 -9.26
C TYR A 370 -25.95 1.39 -10.42
N ALA A 371 -26.93 1.18 -11.32
CA ALA A 371 -27.20 2.10 -12.41
C ALA A 371 -27.57 3.50 -11.91
N ASP A 372 -28.40 3.58 -10.86
CA ASP A 372 -28.78 4.83 -10.22
C ASP A 372 -27.57 5.52 -9.58
N PHE A 373 -26.75 4.77 -8.83
CA PHE A 373 -25.50 5.28 -8.26
C PHE A 373 -24.54 5.80 -9.33
N ALA A 374 -24.38 5.05 -10.42
CA ALA A 374 -23.47 5.44 -11.49
C ALA A 374 -23.99 6.66 -12.28
N ALA A 375 -25.31 6.80 -12.44
CA ALA A 375 -25.93 8.01 -12.97
C ALA A 375 -25.74 9.20 -12.02
N GLU A 376 -25.77 8.99 -10.71
CA GLU A 376 -25.48 10.04 -9.73
C GLU A 376 -24.03 10.49 -9.77
N ILE A 377 -23.06 9.57 -9.89
CA ILE A 377 -21.65 9.91 -10.13
C ILE A 377 -21.52 10.77 -11.37
N ASP A 378 -22.11 10.34 -12.50
CA ASP A 378 -21.94 11.06 -13.77
C ASP A 378 -22.56 12.46 -13.72
N ARG A 379 -23.75 12.59 -13.10
CA ARG A 379 -24.42 13.88 -12.91
C ARG A 379 -23.66 14.83 -11.97
N THR A 380 -23.04 14.31 -10.92
CA THR A 380 -22.47 15.14 -9.83
C THR A 380 -20.99 15.44 -10.05
N LEU A 381 -20.23 14.45 -10.52
CA LEU A 381 -18.78 14.52 -10.72
C LEU A 381 -18.38 14.46 -12.20
N GLY A 382 -19.17 13.76 -13.01
CA GLY A 382 -18.76 13.26 -14.32
C GLY A 382 -17.89 12.01 -14.17
N TRP A 383 -18.26 10.91 -14.82
CA TRP A 383 -17.56 9.63 -14.61
C TRP A 383 -16.07 9.69 -14.97
N LYS A 384 -15.68 10.56 -15.91
CA LYS A 384 -14.27 10.78 -16.30
C LYS A 384 -13.35 11.21 -15.14
N CYS A 385 -13.92 11.74 -14.06
CA CYS A 385 -13.19 12.09 -12.84
C CYS A 385 -12.83 10.86 -11.98
N VAL A 386 -13.52 9.72 -12.16
CA VAL A 386 -13.21 8.47 -11.47
C VAL A 386 -11.96 7.87 -12.09
N LYS A 387 -10.86 7.84 -11.32
CA LYS A 387 -9.54 7.39 -11.78
C LYS A 387 -9.08 6.10 -11.11
N ALA A 388 -9.77 5.68 -10.04
CA ALA A 388 -9.52 4.44 -9.33
C ALA A 388 -10.79 4.02 -8.58
N MET A 389 -10.87 2.75 -8.19
CA MET A 389 -11.86 2.29 -7.22
C MET A 389 -11.22 1.37 -6.19
N HIS A 390 -11.65 1.47 -4.94
CA HIS A 390 -11.39 0.45 -3.94
C HIS A 390 -12.58 -0.51 -3.86
N LEU A 391 -12.30 -1.80 -4.04
CA LEU A 391 -13.30 -2.87 -4.06
C LEU A 391 -13.34 -3.56 -2.71
N ASN A 392 -14.20 -3.03 -1.84
CA ASN A 392 -14.38 -3.47 -0.48
C ASN A 392 -15.84 -3.83 -0.24
N ASP A 393 -16.11 -5.08 0.18
CA ASP A 393 -17.45 -5.42 0.65
C ASP A 393 -17.68 -4.73 1.99
N SER A 394 -18.94 -4.52 2.39
CA SER A 394 -19.25 -3.86 3.66
C SER A 394 -19.69 -4.87 4.70
N LYS A 395 -19.04 -4.87 5.86
CA LYS A 395 -19.45 -5.73 6.98
C LYS A 395 -20.83 -5.36 7.55
N PHE A 396 -21.27 -4.12 7.36
CA PHE A 396 -22.53 -3.60 7.90
C PHE A 396 -23.45 -3.12 6.78
N GLY A 397 -24.74 -2.99 7.10
CA GLY A 397 -25.78 -2.60 6.14
C GLY A 397 -25.63 -1.20 5.55
N LEU A 398 -26.45 -0.92 4.54
CA LEU A 398 -26.50 0.34 3.81
C LEU A 398 -26.70 1.53 4.77
N GLY A 399 -25.98 2.62 4.54
CA GLY A 399 -26.13 3.84 5.35
C GLY A 399 -25.63 3.72 6.79
N CYS A 400 -24.87 2.68 7.14
CA CYS A 400 -24.41 2.44 8.51
C CYS A 400 -23.41 3.47 9.05
N ARG A 401 -22.78 4.25 8.16
CA ARG A 401 -21.71 5.21 8.45
C ARG A 401 -20.52 4.59 9.19
N ARG A 402 -20.15 3.36 8.81
CA ARG A 402 -19.04 2.60 9.38
C ARG A 402 -18.11 2.13 8.28
N ASP A 403 -16.88 2.63 8.30
CA ASP A 403 -15.77 2.10 7.52
C ASP A 403 -15.30 0.77 8.14
N ARG A 404 -15.90 -0.32 7.67
CA ARG A 404 -15.62 -1.69 8.11
C ARG A 404 -15.73 -2.64 6.92
N HIS A 405 -14.61 -2.79 6.23
CA HIS A 405 -14.49 -3.64 5.06
C HIS A 405 -14.72 -5.13 5.41
N GLU A 406 -15.19 -5.86 4.42
CA GLU A 406 -15.33 -7.31 4.42
C GLU A 406 -14.78 -7.88 3.10
N ASN A 407 -14.44 -9.16 3.13
CA ASN A 407 -14.03 -9.92 1.96
C ASN A 407 -15.15 -9.97 0.90
N ILE A 408 -14.76 -9.98 -0.38
CA ILE A 408 -15.67 -9.98 -1.53
C ILE A 408 -16.73 -11.08 -1.39
N GLY A 409 -18.00 -10.70 -1.42
CA GLY A 409 -19.14 -11.62 -1.37
C GLY A 409 -19.53 -12.08 0.04
N ARG A 410 -18.89 -11.55 1.09
CA ARG A 410 -19.15 -11.92 2.49
C ARG A 410 -19.78 -10.80 3.31
N GLY A 411 -19.93 -9.61 2.74
CA GLY A 411 -20.61 -8.49 3.35
C GLY A 411 -22.01 -8.24 2.79
N CYS A 412 -22.52 -7.05 3.07
CA CYS A 412 -23.85 -6.59 2.71
C CYS A 412 -23.93 -6.04 1.26
N ILE A 413 -22.81 -5.78 0.59
CA ILE A 413 -22.81 -5.45 -0.85
C ILE A 413 -22.97 -6.74 -1.66
N GLY A 414 -22.24 -7.78 -1.27
CA GLY A 414 -22.33 -9.10 -1.87
C GLY A 414 -21.75 -9.18 -3.30
N ILE A 415 -21.80 -10.38 -3.88
CA ILE A 415 -21.21 -10.67 -5.21
C ILE A 415 -21.86 -9.81 -6.31
N GLY A 416 -23.17 -9.57 -6.20
CA GLY A 416 -23.92 -8.78 -7.18
C GLY A 416 -23.35 -7.38 -7.40
N GLY A 417 -22.97 -6.67 -6.34
CA GLY A 417 -22.38 -5.33 -6.48
C GLY A 417 -21.05 -5.34 -7.22
N PHE A 418 -20.22 -6.36 -7.00
CA PHE A 418 -18.97 -6.50 -7.74
C PHE A 418 -19.18 -6.97 -9.17
N TRP A 419 -20.20 -7.78 -9.44
CA TRP A 419 -20.60 -8.12 -10.81
C TRP A 419 -20.95 -6.86 -11.61
N ASN A 420 -21.68 -5.92 -11.00
CA ASN A 420 -22.05 -4.66 -11.66
C ASN A 420 -20.80 -3.87 -12.08
N ILE A 421 -19.81 -3.76 -11.18
CA ILE A 421 -18.59 -2.99 -11.40
C ILE A 421 -17.71 -3.61 -12.50
N VAL A 422 -17.43 -4.91 -12.44
CA VAL A 422 -16.49 -5.53 -13.41
C VAL A 422 -17.07 -5.66 -14.82
N ASN A 423 -18.40 -5.55 -14.94
CA ASN A 423 -19.12 -5.53 -16.21
C ASN A 423 -19.44 -4.11 -16.70
N ASP A 424 -19.17 -3.07 -15.90
CA ASP A 424 -19.32 -1.69 -16.35
C ASP A 424 -18.13 -1.26 -17.22
N PRO A 425 -18.32 -0.95 -18.52
CA PRO A 425 -17.24 -0.51 -19.40
C PRO A 425 -16.60 0.82 -18.98
N ARG A 426 -17.25 1.59 -18.11
CA ARG A 426 -16.70 2.82 -17.54
C ARG A 426 -15.66 2.55 -16.43
N CYS A 427 -15.66 1.36 -15.84
CA CYS A 427 -14.64 0.88 -14.90
C CYS A 427 -13.41 0.26 -15.59
N ALA A 428 -13.39 0.23 -16.93
CA ALA A 428 -12.23 -0.26 -17.66
C ALA A 428 -11.09 0.77 -17.66
N ASP A 429 -9.85 0.28 -17.75
CA ASP A 429 -8.62 1.10 -17.80
C ASP A 429 -8.38 2.00 -16.57
N ILE A 430 -9.02 1.72 -15.43
CA ILE A 430 -8.69 2.27 -14.12
C ILE A 430 -8.29 1.15 -13.14
N PRO A 431 -7.39 1.42 -12.16
CA PRO A 431 -7.08 0.47 -11.10
C PRO A 431 -8.28 0.22 -10.18
N LEU A 432 -8.59 -1.06 -9.98
CA LEU A 432 -9.59 -1.59 -9.05
C LEU A 432 -8.88 -2.36 -7.93
N ILE A 433 -8.85 -1.82 -6.72
CA ILE A 433 -7.95 -2.29 -5.66
C ILE A 433 -8.73 -2.88 -4.49
N LEU A 434 -8.44 -4.12 -4.13
CA LEU A 434 -8.94 -4.74 -2.89
C LEU A 434 -8.23 -4.14 -1.67
N GLU A 435 -8.98 -3.67 -0.68
CA GLU A 435 -8.50 -3.39 0.68
C GLU A 435 -9.23 -4.27 1.71
N THR A 436 -9.65 -5.45 1.25
CA THR A 436 -10.36 -6.44 2.05
C THR A 436 -9.47 -6.94 3.19
N PRO A 437 -10.07 -7.32 4.35
CA PRO A 437 -9.29 -7.72 5.52
C PRO A 437 -8.47 -9.01 5.31
N ALA A 438 -8.76 -9.78 4.27
CA ALA A 438 -8.24 -11.13 4.06
C ALA A 438 -8.47 -12.00 5.30
N LEU A 439 -7.43 -12.18 6.14
CA LEU A 439 -7.51 -12.94 7.39
C LEU A 439 -7.98 -12.09 8.60
N GLY A 440 -7.94 -10.77 8.50
CA GLY A 440 -8.21 -9.86 9.61
C GLY A 440 -7.38 -10.20 10.85
N ALA A 441 -8.04 -10.28 12.01
CA ALA A 441 -7.40 -10.63 13.28
C ALA A 441 -6.83 -12.06 13.31
N ALA A 442 -7.32 -12.98 12.47
CA ALA A 442 -6.85 -14.35 12.42
C ALA A 442 -5.42 -14.48 11.86
N SER A 443 -4.88 -13.42 11.25
CA SER A 443 -3.46 -13.33 10.88
C SER A 443 -2.51 -13.59 12.06
N ALA A 444 -2.92 -13.23 13.28
CA ALA A 444 -2.16 -13.44 14.51
C ALA A 444 -1.98 -14.94 14.89
N ALA A 445 -2.70 -15.85 14.23
CA ALA A 445 -2.47 -17.29 14.40
C ALA A 445 -1.08 -17.71 13.93
N TYR A 446 -0.55 -17.06 12.89
CA TYR A 446 0.63 -17.49 12.15
C TYR A 446 1.87 -16.63 12.43
N ALA A 447 3.04 -17.13 12.03
CA ALA A 447 4.23 -16.30 11.90
C ALA A 447 4.05 -15.27 10.77
N ALA A 448 4.69 -14.11 10.85
CA ALA A 448 4.47 -13.00 9.91
C ALA A 448 4.61 -13.39 8.43
N LYS A 449 5.62 -14.21 8.08
CA LYS A 449 5.81 -14.71 6.71
C LYS A 449 4.65 -15.59 6.26
N GLU A 450 4.20 -16.51 7.10
CA GLU A 450 3.10 -17.42 6.79
C GLU A 450 1.76 -16.66 6.71
N ALA A 451 1.50 -15.73 7.62
CA ALA A 451 0.34 -14.85 7.58
C ALA A 451 0.28 -14.09 6.24
N THR A 452 1.41 -13.55 5.78
CA THR A 452 1.50 -12.86 4.48
C THR A 452 1.14 -13.78 3.32
N VAL A 453 1.66 -15.02 3.31
CA VAL A 453 1.33 -16.02 2.28
C VAL A 453 -0.16 -16.33 2.26
N LYS A 454 -0.77 -16.54 3.43
CA LYS A 454 -2.20 -16.86 3.58
C LYS A 454 -3.08 -15.68 3.16
N MET A 455 -2.71 -14.45 3.51
CA MET A 455 -3.40 -13.24 3.02
C MET A 455 -3.32 -13.12 1.50
N HIS A 456 -2.14 -13.35 0.92
CA HIS A 456 -1.95 -13.33 -0.52
C HIS A 456 -2.79 -14.41 -1.23
N GLN A 457 -2.99 -15.59 -0.64
CA GLN A 457 -3.89 -16.62 -1.19
C GLN A 457 -5.33 -16.10 -1.26
N VAL A 458 -5.84 -15.50 -0.19
CA VAL A 458 -7.19 -14.93 -0.14
C VAL A 458 -7.39 -13.88 -1.23
N TRP A 459 -6.49 -12.90 -1.33
CA TRP A 459 -6.56 -11.88 -2.37
C TRP A 459 -6.42 -12.45 -3.77
N SER A 460 -5.56 -13.45 -3.97
CA SER A 460 -5.43 -14.10 -5.27
C SER A 460 -6.73 -14.75 -5.71
N PHE A 461 -7.41 -15.48 -4.82
CA PHE A 461 -8.70 -16.08 -5.12
C PHE A 461 -9.81 -15.04 -5.33
N GLN A 462 -9.81 -13.93 -4.58
CA GLN A 462 -10.76 -12.83 -4.81
C GLN A 462 -10.54 -12.16 -6.18
N ILE A 463 -9.30 -11.95 -6.59
CA ILE A 463 -8.97 -11.42 -7.92
C ILE A 463 -9.48 -12.37 -9.02
N GLN A 464 -9.27 -13.69 -8.87
CA GLN A 464 -9.80 -14.68 -9.82
C GLN A 464 -11.33 -14.64 -9.87
N ALA A 465 -11.99 -14.55 -8.72
CA ALA A 465 -13.45 -14.44 -8.66
C ALA A 465 -13.97 -13.21 -9.41
N LEU A 466 -13.35 -12.04 -9.21
CA LEU A 466 -13.74 -10.81 -9.91
C LEU A 466 -13.55 -10.92 -11.42
N HIS A 467 -12.50 -11.57 -11.90
CA HIS A 467 -12.33 -11.86 -13.32
C HIS A 467 -13.39 -12.85 -13.84
N ALA A 468 -13.75 -13.87 -13.06
CA ALA A 468 -14.75 -14.87 -13.41
C ALA A 468 -16.20 -14.32 -13.44
N LEU A 469 -16.46 -13.15 -12.84
CA LEU A 469 -17.74 -12.44 -12.95
C LEU A 469 -17.93 -11.74 -14.30
N ARG A 470 -16.85 -11.52 -15.07
CA ARG A 470 -16.92 -10.70 -16.27
C ARG A 470 -17.58 -11.46 -17.42
N GLY A 471 -18.52 -10.81 -18.11
CA GLY A 471 -19.24 -11.36 -19.26
C GLY A 471 -20.29 -12.42 -18.90
N THR A 472 -20.52 -12.68 -17.61
CA THR A 472 -21.58 -13.59 -17.17
C THR A 472 -22.92 -12.86 -17.09
N GLU A 473 -24.03 -13.59 -17.10
CA GLU A 473 -25.35 -13.03 -16.80
C GLU A 473 -25.52 -12.79 -15.30
N TRP A 474 -26.38 -11.84 -14.92
CA TRP A 474 -26.73 -11.60 -13.52
C TRP A 474 -27.26 -12.88 -12.86
N GLY A 475 -26.70 -13.24 -11.70
CA GLY A 475 -27.03 -14.46 -10.97
C GLY A 475 -26.33 -15.72 -11.47
N LYS A 476 -25.54 -15.64 -12.56
CA LYS A 476 -24.83 -16.79 -13.16
C LYS A 476 -23.33 -16.72 -12.95
N TRP A 477 -22.90 -16.76 -11.69
CA TRP A 477 -21.49 -16.57 -11.30
C TRP A 477 -20.88 -17.76 -10.55
N LYS A 478 -21.26 -18.97 -10.96
CA LYS A 478 -20.80 -20.23 -10.34
C LYS A 478 -19.27 -20.31 -10.22
N GLU A 479 -18.54 -19.96 -11.27
CA GLU A 479 -17.07 -19.99 -11.24
C GLU A 479 -16.50 -18.98 -10.22
N ALA A 480 -17.09 -17.78 -10.11
CA ALA A 480 -16.68 -16.81 -9.11
C ALA A 480 -16.95 -17.32 -7.68
N GLU A 481 -18.10 -17.95 -7.44
CA GLU A 481 -18.43 -18.58 -6.16
C GLU A 481 -17.44 -19.69 -5.78
N GLU A 482 -17.01 -20.51 -6.74
CA GLU A 482 -15.99 -21.54 -6.53
C GLU A 482 -14.63 -20.93 -6.11
N TRP A 483 -14.24 -19.80 -6.72
CA TRP A 483 -13.04 -19.07 -6.29
C TRP A 483 -13.19 -18.46 -4.89
N LEU A 484 -14.33 -17.84 -4.60
CA LEU A 484 -14.60 -17.28 -3.26
C LEU A 484 -14.69 -18.38 -2.19
N ALA A 485 -15.17 -19.57 -2.52
CA ALA A 485 -15.15 -20.71 -1.61
C ALA A 485 -13.72 -21.16 -1.24
N LYS A 486 -12.75 -21.05 -2.17
CA LYS A 486 -11.32 -21.30 -1.85
C LYS A 486 -10.76 -20.22 -0.93
N ALA A 487 -11.10 -18.95 -1.14
CA ALA A 487 -10.74 -17.86 -0.24
C ALA A 487 -11.26 -18.12 1.18
N ASP A 488 -12.52 -18.52 1.29
CA ASP A 488 -13.17 -18.88 2.55
C ASP A 488 -12.49 -20.02 3.28
N GLN A 489 -12.09 -21.07 2.58
CA GLN A 489 -11.38 -22.19 3.21
C GLN A 489 -10.10 -21.71 3.92
N VAL A 490 -9.35 -20.79 3.30
CA VAL A 490 -8.16 -20.20 3.91
C VAL A 490 -8.52 -19.36 5.14
N ILE A 491 -9.59 -18.56 5.06
CA ILE A 491 -10.07 -17.72 6.17
C ILE A 491 -10.56 -18.56 7.34
N ILE A 492 -11.36 -19.60 7.09
CA ILE A 492 -11.91 -20.52 8.10
C ILE A 492 -10.78 -21.28 8.80
N GLN A 493 -9.80 -21.79 8.04
CA GLN A 493 -8.62 -22.45 8.62
C GLN A 493 -7.83 -21.49 9.53
N ALA A 494 -7.64 -20.25 9.10
CA ALA A 494 -6.98 -19.22 9.90
C ALA A 494 -7.77 -18.90 11.18
N ALA A 495 -9.09 -18.75 11.08
CA ALA A 495 -9.96 -18.49 12.22
C ALA A 495 -9.93 -19.65 13.24
N ALA A 496 -9.95 -20.90 12.77
CA ALA A 496 -9.83 -22.08 13.61
C ALA A 496 -8.46 -22.13 14.33
N ALA A 497 -7.37 -21.90 13.60
CA ALA A 497 -6.02 -21.84 14.17
C ALA A 497 -5.89 -20.72 15.22
N HIS A 498 -6.47 -19.55 14.95
CA HIS A 498 -6.50 -18.44 15.88
C HIS A 498 -7.28 -18.78 17.17
N ALA A 499 -8.44 -19.44 17.04
CA ALA A 499 -9.23 -19.88 18.18
C ALA A 499 -8.50 -20.89 19.06
N VAL A 500 -7.79 -21.87 18.45
CA VAL A 500 -6.95 -22.84 19.19
C VAL A 500 -5.84 -22.12 19.95
N LYS A 501 -5.13 -21.19 19.30
CA LYS A 501 -4.07 -20.40 19.92
C LYS A 501 -4.58 -19.57 21.11
N LYS A 502 -5.73 -18.91 20.96
CA LYS A 502 -6.36 -18.12 22.04
C LYS A 502 -6.80 -18.99 23.23
N ARG A 503 -7.28 -20.22 22.99
CA ARG A 503 -7.59 -21.18 24.06
C ARG A 503 -6.32 -21.64 24.79
N SER A 504 -5.24 -21.91 24.05
CA SER A 504 -3.95 -22.31 24.64
C SER A 504 -3.30 -21.21 25.48
N SER A 505 -3.43 -19.94 25.09
CA SER A 505 -2.92 -18.80 25.87
C SER A 505 -3.74 -18.49 27.11
N ASN A 506 -5.02 -18.92 27.15
CA ASN A 506 -5.91 -18.73 28.28
C ASN A 506 -5.92 -19.91 29.28
N GLN A 507 -5.16 -20.98 29.02
CA GLN A 507 -4.95 -22.01 30.04
C GLN A 507 -4.04 -21.48 31.15
N PRO A 508 -4.40 -21.64 32.44
CA PRO A 508 -3.54 -21.23 33.53
C PRO A 508 -2.22 -22.00 33.41
N THR A 509 -1.11 -21.27 33.28
CA THR A 509 0.23 -21.85 33.33
C THR A 509 0.38 -22.68 34.60
N LYS A 510 1.11 -23.81 34.56
CA LYS A 510 1.38 -24.64 35.76
C LYS A 510 1.93 -23.82 36.96
N ALA A 511 2.56 -22.68 36.71
CA ALA A 511 3.00 -21.73 37.74
C ALA A 511 1.84 -21.02 38.46
N ARG A 512 0.78 -20.63 37.74
CA ARG A 512 -0.44 -20.06 38.33
C ARG A 512 -1.31 -21.11 39.02
N LYS A 513 -1.30 -22.35 38.52
CA LYS A 513 -2.00 -23.45 39.18
C LYS A 513 -1.33 -23.82 40.51
N LYS A 514 0.01 -23.89 40.54
CA LYS A 514 0.78 -24.06 41.79
C LYS A 514 0.61 -22.91 42.79
N ALA A 515 0.42 -21.67 42.33
CA ALA A 515 0.18 -20.53 43.22
C ALA A 515 -1.24 -20.58 43.82
N HIS A 516 -2.23 -20.96 43.02
CA HIS A 516 -3.61 -21.14 43.51
C HIS A 516 -3.73 -22.35 44.44
N ASP A 517 -3.09 -23.47 44.10
CA ASP A 517 -3.07 -24.68 44.94
C ASP A 517 -2.28 -24.47 46.25
N ALA A 518 -1.35 -23.50 46.30
CA ALA A 518 -0.62 -23.12 47.51
C ALA A 518 -1.41 -22.14 48.40
N GLU A 519 -2.14 -21.19 47.82
CA GLU A 519 -3.07 -20.30 48.56
C GLU A 519 -4.26 -21.09 49.14
N GLU A 520 -4.78 -22.10 48.42
CA GLU A 520 -5.85 -22.97 48.94
C GLU A 520 -5.35 -23.91 50.05
N SER A 521 -4.07 -24.34 50.03
CA SER A 521 -3.52 -25.16 51.11
C SER A 521 -3.25 -24.36 52.39
N GLU A 522 -2.80 -23.10 52.27
CA GLU A 522 -2.55 -22.22 53.43
C GLU A 522 -3.86 -21.79 54.12
N LEU A 523 -4.98 -21.71 53.39
CA LEU A 523 -6.30 -21.39 53.95
C LEU A 523 -7.01 -22.59 54.60
N SER A 524 -6.51 -23.82 54.40
CA SER A 524 -7.10 -25.05 54.96
C SER A 524 -6.37 -25.58 56.21
N GLU A 525 -5.28 -24.93 56.63
CA GLU A 525 -4.54 -25.27 57.86
C GLU A 525 -4.82 -24.28 59.03
N GLU A 526 -5.72 -23.29 58.83
CA GLU A 526 -6.16 -22.33 59.88
C GLU A 526 -7.64 -22.49 60.33
N GLU A 527 -8.34 -23.56 59.93
CA GLU A 527 -9.60 -24.03 60.56
C GLU A 527 -9.38 -25.37 61.27
#